data_AF-A0A1X7NZ94-F1
#
_entry.id   AF-A0A1X7NZ94-F1
#
_cell.length_a   1.000
_cell.length_b   1.000
_cell.length_c   1.000
_cell.angle_alpha   90.00
_cell.angle_beta   90.00
_cell.angle_gamma   90.00
#
_symmetry.space_group_name_H-M   'P 1'
#
loop_
_entity.id
_entity.type
_entity.pdbx_description
1 polymer ?
#
loop_
_entity_poly.entity_id
_entity_poly.type
_entity_poly.pdbx_seq_one_letter_code
_entity_poly.pdbx_strand_id
1 'polypeptide(L)'
;MPVLGYHNSYPTSLRADAEFDYWWLAHAIDAAVDAFERTGDARHLERARRVHRAIRLRNGGRLVNGYFDDMMWLGGALARLGEASGEARWLDRADRLWRFAVARGWNLRHGASLAWRRRQLDYKNAPANGPFAILGARLERLRPAGREELSRAAFDWMHVRLRDPESGFVADGIGREGGSARDDWAFSYNHGVYIGAALALHRLRPDARLLAHASLTADDLLTRLAPDGVFVDQGSGDGALFGGIAYRHLVDLASTEGVVPETAERIRRFVAGSVDTLWRTSERRGVLLAGPRWDAPPRLPATLSAQLGAVLATEAAATLE
;
A
#
# COMPACT_ATOMS: atom_id res chain seq x y z
N MET A 1 12.54 11.60 24.59
CA MET A 1 11.09 11.78 24.33
C MET A 1 10.95 11.98 22.83
N PRO A 2 10.37 11.02 22.06
CA PRO A 2 10.13 11.25 20.64
C PRO A 2 9.26 12.49 20.54
N VAL A 3 9.67 13.45 19.70
CA VAL A 3 9.04 14.77 19.65
C VAL A 3 7.53 14.65 19.38
N LEU A 4 7.08 13.56 18.72
CA LEU A 4 5.67 13.27 18.43
C LEU A 4 5.27 11.78 18.42
N GLY A 5 5.92 10.92 19.23
CA GLY A 5 5.35 9.63 19.63
C GLY A 5 5.69 8.36 18.80
N TYR A 6 6.58 8.42 17.80
CA TYR A 6 7.05 7.24 17.07
C TYR A 6 8.55 7.34 16.77
N HIS A 7 9.22 6.20 16.77
CA HIS A 7 10.62 6.08 16.37
C HIS A 7 10.71 5.45 14.99
N ASN A 8 11.59 5.98 14.14
CA ASN A 8 11.79 5.48 12.77
C ASN A 8 12.73 4.29 12.70
N SER A 9 13.42 3.95 13.80
CA SER A 9 14.32 2.80 13.86
C SER A 9 14.42 2.18 15.25
N TYR A 10 14.87 0.92 15.27
CA TYR A 10 15.39 0.24 16.46
C TYR A 10 16.84 -0.25 16.20
N PRO A 11 17.82 0.05 17.08
CA PRO A 11 17.72 0.99 18.19
C PRO A 11 17.36 2.40 17.73
N THR A 12 16.81 3.20 18.64
CA THR A 12 16.33 4.55 18.33
C THR A 12 17.49 5.47 17.97
N SER A 13 17.30 6.31 16.95
CA SER A 13 18.30 7.27 16.48
C SER A 13 17.66 8.63 16.27
N LEU A 14 18.24 9.69 16.85
CA LEU A 14 17.77 11.07 16.62
C LEU A 14 17.84 11.47 15.14
N ARG A 15 18.83 10.92 14.41
CA ARG A 15 18.96 11.15 12.96
C ARG A 15 17.79 10.51 12.20
N ALA A 16 17.45 9.26 12.53
CA ALA A 16 16.32 8.57 11.91
C ALA A 16 14.98 9.25 12.27
N ASP A 17 14.83 9.71 13.53
CA ASP A 17 13.62 10.39 13.98
C ASP A 17 13.47 11.82 13.43
N ALA A 18 14.57 12.43 12.94
CA ALA A 18 14.52 13.73 12.27
C ALA A 18 13.86 13.62 10.87
N GLU A 19 14.03 12.49 10.19
CA GLU A 19 13.39 12.21 8.90
C GLU A 19 11.87 12.04 9.09
N PHE A 20 11.08 12.64 8.21
CA PHE A 20 9.62 12.59 8.28
C PHE A 20 9.04 11.72 7.16
N ASP A 21 8.85 10.44 7.48
CA ASP A 21 8.24 9.47 6.57
C ASP A 21 6.71 9.50 6.70
N TYR A 22 6.12 10.49 6.03
CA TYR A 22 4.67 10.73 6.02
C TYR A 22 3.88 9.45 5.70
N TRP A 23 4.31 8.72 4.66
CA TRP A 23 3.58 7.57 4.14
C TRP A 23 3.81 6.29 4.94
N TRP A 24 4.96 6.13 5.61
CA TRP A 24 5.13 5.03 6.58
C TRP A 24 4.11 5.16 7.72
N LEU A 25 3.92 6.38 8.23
CA LEU A 25 2.91 6.62 9.26
C LEU A 25 1.48 6.44 8.74
N ALA A 26 1.21 6.62 7.45
CA ALA A 26 -0.08 6.26 6.88
C ALA A 26 -0.34 4.75 7.03
N HIS A 27 0.65 3.91 6.75
CA HIS A 27 0.53 2.46 6.96
C HIS A 27 0.50 2.05 8.44
N ALA A 28 1.04 2.85 9.36
CA ALA A 28 0.83 2.65 10.79
C ALA A 28 -0.64 2.88 11.21
N ILE A 29 -1.38 3.75 10.50
CA ILE A 29 -2.83 3.87 10.66
C ILE A 29 -3.52 2.60 10.14
N ASP A 30 -3.12 2.10 8.96
CA ASP A 30 -3.66 0.84 8.42
C ASP A 30 -3.49 -0.32 9.39
N ALA A 31 -2.28 -0.54 9.91
CA ALA A 31 -1.99 -1.59 10.88
C ALA A 31 -2.82 -1.47 12.17
N ALA A 32 -3.06 -0.24 12.63
CA ALA A 32 -3.94 0.00 13.77
C ALA A 32 -5.41 -0.28 13.44
N VAL A 33 -5.86 -0.01 12.21
CA VAL A 33 -7.22 -0.37 11.78
C VAL A 33 -7.37 -1.88 11.62
N ASP A 34 -6.38 -2.58 11.05
CA ASP A 34 -6.41 -4.06 10.95
C ASP A 34 -6.59 -4.70 12.34
N ALA A 35 -5.80 -4.25 13.32
CA ALA A 35 -5.91 -4.75 14.69
C ALA A 35 -7.28 -4.48 15.32
N PHE A 36 -7.93 -3.34 15.00
CA PHE A 36 -9.31 -3.08 15.42
C PHE A 36 -10.30 -4.01 14.72
N GLU A 37 -10.18 -4.20 13.41
CA GLU A 37 -11.06 -5.08 12.64
C GLU A 37 -11.00 -6.52 13.16
N ARG A 38 -9.82 -6.99 13.58
CA ARG A 38 -9.64 -8.32 14.18
C ARG A 38 -10.15 -8.45 15.62
N THR A 39 -9.99 -7.41 16.45
CA THR A 39 -10.20 -7.54 17.92
C THR A 39 -11.43 -6.82 18.47
N GLY A 40 -11.95 -5.82 17.74
CA GLY A 40 -12.96 -4.89 18.22
C GLY A 40 -12.47 -3.89 19.29
N ASP A 41 -11.19 -3.90 19.67
CA ASP A 41 -10.69 -3.04 20.74
C ASP A 41 -10.45 -1.59 20.26
N ALA A 42 -11.29 -0.67 20.76
CA ALA A 42 -11.26 0.75 20.41
C ALA A 42 -9.92 1.45 20.70
N ARG A 43 -9.05 0.90 21.56
CA ARG A 43 -7.69 1.43 21.79
C ARG A 43 -6.84 1.44 20.51
N HIS A 44 -7.12 0.54 19.58
CA HIS A 44 -6.48 0.52 18.27
C HIS A 44 -6.92 1.71 17.41
N LEU A 45 -8.20 2.08 17.41
CA LEU A 45 -8.67 3.30 16.76
C LEU A 45 -8.07 4.56 17.40
N GLU A 46 -7.92 4.60 18.72
CA GLU A 46 -7.21 5.71 19.37
C GLU A 46 -5.74 5.81 18.95
N ARG A 47 -5.07 4.67 18.74
CA ARG A 47 -3.70 4.62 18.19
C ARG A 47 -3.68 5.22 16.79
N ALA A 48 -4.58 4.81 15.89
CA ALA A 48 -4.71 5.40 14.56
C ALA A 48 -4.91 6.94 14.62
N ARG A 49 -5.79 7.42 15.52
CA ARG A 49 -6.02 8.87 15.73
C ARG A 49 -4.76 9.59 16.23
N ARG A 50 -3.94 8.95 17.09
CA ARG A 50 -2.65 9.49 17.56
C ARG A 50 -1.64 9.59 16.42
N VAL A 51 -1.50 8.53 15.61
CA VAL A 51 -0.62 8.54 14.41
C VAL A 51 -1.01 9.69 13.48
N HIS A 52 -2.29 9.83 13.14
CA HIS A 52 -2.74 10.93 12.27
C HIS A 52 -2.42 12.33 12.86
N ARG A 53 -2.54 12.52 14.18
CA ARG A 53 -2.13 13.78 14.81
C ARG A 53 -0.62 14.03 14.65
N ALA A 54 0.20 12.99 14.82
CA ALA A 54 1.65 13.09 14.60
C ALA A 54 1.98 13.47 13.14
N ILE A 55 1.34 12.83 12.16
CA ILE A 55 1.50 13.17 10.72
C ILE A 55 1.20 14.65 10.50
N ARG A 56 0.06 15.15 11.00
CA ARG A 56 -0.31 16.56 10.81
C ARG A 56 0.69 17.51 11.46
N LEU A 57 1.11 17.24 12.69
CA LEU A 57 2.06 18.11 13.40
C LEU A 57 3.42 18.15 12.69
N ARG A 58 3.95 16.99 12.26
CA ARG A 58 5.20 16.90 11.50
C ARG A 58 5.09 17.52 10.10
N ASN A 59 3.90 17.53 9.50
CA ASN A 59 3.62 18.19 8.22
C ASN A 59 3.23 19.69 8.37
N GLY A 60 3.62 20.35 9.47
CA GLY A 60 3.33 21.77 9.70
C GLY A 60 1.84 22.08 9.87
N GLY A 61 1.09 21.19 10.50
CA GLY A 61 -0.36 21.27 10.69
C GLY A 61 -1.20 20.87 9.48
N ARG A 62 -0.58 20.52 8.34
CA ARG A 62 -1.28 20.29 7.06
C ARG A 62 -1.56 18.80 6.82
N LEU A 63 -2.56 18.55 5.97
CA LEU A 63 -2.88 17.22 5.47
C LEU A 63 -2.15 16.92 4.15
N VAL A 64 -2.12 17.90 3.25
CA VAL A 64 -1.49 17.81 1.91
C VAL A 64 0.03 17.73 2.00
N ASN A 65 0.64 16.85 1.19
CA ASN A 65 2.09 16.71 1.04
C ASN A 65 2.58 17.19 -0.37
N GLY A 66 3.89 17.09 -0.62
CA GLY A 66 4.54 17.28 -1.92
C GLY A 66 4.34 16.12 -2.91
N TYR A 67 4.06 14.95 -2.37
CA TYR A 67 3.98 13.64 -3.04
C TYR A 67 2.52 13.19 -3.13
N PHE A 68 2.06 12.80 -4.32
CA PHE A 68 0.67 12.45 -4.55
C PHE A 68 0.35 11.03 -4.08
N ASP A 69 1.25 10.09 -4.31
CA ASP A 69 1.26 8.75 -3.71
C ASP A 69 1.15 8.79 -2.19
N ASP A 70 1.99 9.56 -1.49
CA ASP A 70 1.89 9.77 -0.03
C ASP A 70 0.48 10.17 0.41
N MET A 71 -0.12 11.12 -0.30
CA MET A 71 -1.48 11.58 -0.02
C MET A 71 -2.53 10.50 -0.29
N MET A 72 -2.32 9.62 -1.28
CA MET A 72 -3.22 8.51 -1.54
C MET A 72 -3.10 7.43 -0.47
N TRP A 73 -1.89 7.14 0.02
CA TRP A 73 -1.68 6.24 1.16
C TRP A 73 -2.38 6.73 2.42
N LEU A 74 -2.20 8.01 2.79
CA LEU A 74 -2.92 8.56 3.93
C LEU A 74 -4.43 8.60 3.67
N GLY A 75 -4.86 8.99 2.47
CA GLY A 75 -6.27 9.01 2.11
C GLY A 75 -6.93 7.64 2.25
N GLY A 76 -6.27 6.58 1.81
CA GLY A 76 -6.71 5.19 1.97
C GLY A 76 -6.85 4.79 3.44
N ALA A 77 -5.82 5.04 4.24
CA ALA A 77 -5.83 4.73 5.66
C ALA A 77 -6.90 5.54 6.43
N LEU A 78 -7.13 6.80 6.06
CA LEU A 78 -8.20 7.63 6.63
C LEU A 78 -9.59 7.17 6.19
N ALA A 79 -9.74 6.68 4.95
CA ALA A 79 -11.01 6.11 4.51
C ALA A 79 -11.38 4.88 5.36
N ARG A 80 -10.40 3.97 5.56
CA ARG A 80 -10.52 2.81 6.44
C ARG A 80 -10.84 3.18 7.88
N LEU A 81 -10.14 4.15 8.45
CA LEU A 81 -10.42 4.65 9.79
C LEU A 81 -11.84 5.22 9.90
N GLY A 82 -12.34 5.90 8.86
CA GLY A 82 -13.70 6.41 8.80
C GLY A 82 -14.76 5.31 8.80
N GLU A 83 -14.56 4.25 8.01
CA GLU A 83 -15.41 3.05 8.00
C GLU A 83 -15.42 2.38 9.38
N ALA A 84 -14.23 2.09 9.93
CA ALA A 84 -14.08 1.35 11.19
C ALA A 84 -14.61 2.12 12.42
N SER A 85 -14.45 3.44 12.45
CA SER A 85 -14.87 4.27 13.60
C SER A 85 -16.27 4.86 13.48
N GLY A 86 -16.88 4.84 12.29
CA GLY A 86 -18.13 5.54 11.99
C GLY A 86 -18.00 7.08 11.94
N GLU A 87 -16.80 7.64 12.10
CA GLU A 87 -16.61 9.09 12.17
C GLU A 87 -16.44 9.73 10.78
N ALA A 88 -17.49 10.41 10.31
CA ALA A 88 -17.55 11.05 8.99
C ALA A 88 -16.34 11.93 8.63
N ARG A 89 -15.75 12.61 9.63
CA ARG A 89 -14.59 13.51 9.48
C ARG A 89 -13.34 12.85 8.88
N TRP A 90 -13.22 11.53 8.94
CA TRP A 90 -12.09 10.82 8.33
C TRP A 90 -12.31 10.63 6.83
N LEU A 91 -13.53 10.27 6.43
CA LEU A 91 -13.93 10.23 5.02
C LEU A 91 -13.82 11.62 4.35
N ASP A 92 -14.19 12.69 5.06
CA ASP A 92 -14.04 14.06 4.55
C ASP A 92 -12.58 14.45 4.29
N ARG A 93 -11.66 13.94 5.12
CA ARG A 93 -10.21 14.17 4.94
C ARG A 93 -9.65 13.34 3.79
N ALA A 94 -10.08 12.08 3.67
CA ALA A 94 -9.72 11.21 2.56
C ALA A 94 -10.18 11.81 1.22
N ASP A 95 -11.43 12.29 1.15
CA ASP A 95 -11.98 12.95 -0.04
C ASP A 95 -11.24 14.24 -0.38
N ARG A 96 -10.86 15.04 0.63
CA ARG A 96 -10.03 16.24 0.42
C ARG A 96 -8.69 15.93 -0.23
N LEU A 97 -8.01 14.86 0.21
CA LEU A 97 -6.74 14.42 -0.38
C LEU A 97 -6.93 13.97 -1.84
N TRP A 98 -7.95 13.14 -2.10
CA TRP A 98 -8.25 12.64 -3.44
C TRP A 98 -8.56 13.79 -4.42
N ARG A 99 -9.46 14.71 -4.03
CA ARG A 99 -9.79 15.89 -4.85
C ARG A 99 -8.60 16.82 -5.08
N PHE A 100 -7.74 16.98 -4.08
CA PHE A 100 -6.51 17.76 -4.25
C PHE A 100 -5.56 17.11 -5.26
N ALA A 101 -5.42 15.78 -5.22
CA ALA A 101 -4.62 15.03 -6.18
C ALA A 101 -5.17 15.17 -7.62
N VAL A 102 -6.50 15.08 -7.80
CA VAL A 102 -7.13 15.37 -9.10
C VAL A 102 -6.78 16.78 -9.58
N ALA A 103 -7.04 17.79 -8.74
CA ALA A 103 -6.89 19.19 -9.14
C ALA A 103 -5.44 19.60 -9.44
N ARG A 104 -4.44 18.92 -8.87
CA ARG A 104 -3.03 19.35 -8.93
C ARG A 104 -2.09 18.37 -9.61
N GLY A 105 -2.46 17.09 -9.71
CA GLY A 105 -1.59 16.02 -10.19
C GLY A 105 -2.11 15.31 -11.43
N TRP A 106 -3.42 15.33 -11.66
CA TRP A 106 -4.01 14.72 -12.85
C TRP A 106 -3.69 15.55 -14.09
N ASN A 107 -3.19 14.89 -15.14
CA ASN A 107 -2.96 15.52 -16.44
C ASN A 107 -2.83 14.43 -17.53
N LEU A 108 -2.66 14.84 -18.79
CA LEU A 108 -2.60 13.95 -19.96
C LEU A 108 -1.18 13.56 -20.40
N ARG A 109 -0.12 13.99 -19.69
CA ARG A 109 1.26 13.63 -20.04
C ARG A 109 1.46 12.13 -19.86
N HIS A 110 1.91 11.45 -20.91
CA HIS A 110 1.99 9.98 -20.97
C HIS A 110 0.65 9.25 -20.77
N GLY A 111 -0.48 9.93 -20.99
CA GLY A 111 -1.84 9.40 -20.79
C GLY A 111 -2.56 10.06 -19.61
N ALA A 112 -3.88 9.88 -19.53
CA ALA A 112 -4.70 10.44 -18.46
C ALA A 112 -4.45 9.69 -17.15
N SER A 113 -3.62 10.28 -16.28
CA SER A 113 -3.19 9.66 -15.02
C SER A 113 -2.69 10.68 -14.01
N LEU A 114 -2.50 10.23 -12.78
CA LEU A 114 -1.92 11.01 -11.69
C LEU A 114 -0.40 11.02 -11.78
N ALA A 115 0.22 12.21 -11.65
CA ALA A 115 1.67 12.31 -11.53
C ALA A 115 2.18 11.87 -10.16
N TRP A 116 3.47 11.56 -10.06
CA TRP A 116 4.10 11.16 -8.80
C TRP A 116 4.08 12.28 -7.75
N ARG A 117 4.56 13.48 -8.11
CA ARG A 117 4.73 14.58 -7.16
C ARG A 117 4.49 15.95 -7.80
N ARG A 118 4.18 16.93 -6.95
CA ARG A 118 3.78 18.29 -7.37
C ARG A 118 4.85 19.03 -8.19
N ARG A 119 6.13 18.71 -7.98
CA ARG A 119 7.26 19.33 -8.67
C ARG A 119 7.68 18.59 -9.95
N GLN A 120 7.03 17.48 -10.28
CA GLN A 120 7.38 16.64 -11.42
C GLN A 120 6.09 16.00 -11.97
N LEU A 121 5.36 16.78 -12.79
CA LEU A 121 4.02 16.41 -13.27
C LEU A 121 4.03 15.50 -14.51
N ASP A 122 5.20 15.34 -15.11
CA ASP A 122 5.49 14.47 -16.25
C ASP A 122 5.80 13.03 -15.83
N TYR A 123 6.44 12.79 -14.68
CA TYR A 123 6.62 11.42 -14.20
C TYR A 123 5.32 10.83 -13.65
N LYS A 124 4.88 9.73 -14.27
CA LYS A 124 3.69 8.96 -13.92
C LYS A 124 4.11 7.59 -13.42
N ASN A 125 3.59 7.14 -12.27
CA ASN A 125 4.02 5.88 -11.68
C ASN A 125 2.86 5.08 -11.07
N ALA A 126 3.05 3.76 -10.92
CA ALA A 126 2.11 2.85 -10.29
C ALA A 126 1.79 3.24 -8.82
N PRO A 127 2.77 3.66 -7.99
CA PRO A 127 2.54 4.07 -6.59
C PRO A 127 1.59 5.27 -6.42
N ALA A 128 1.48 6.15 -7.41
CA ALA A 128 0.48 7.22 -7.38
C ALA A 128 -0.88 6.74 -7.90
N ASN A 129 -0.90 5.98 -9.00
CA ASN A 129 -2.14 5.65 -9.72
C ASN A 129 -2.92 4.48 -9.12
N GLY A 130 -2.25 3.46 -8.60
CA GLY A 130 -2.91 2.34 -7.95
C GLY A 130 -3.65 2.77 -6.67
N PRO A 131 -2.97 3.39 -5.71
CA PRO A 131 -3.63 3.94 -4.51
C PRO A 131 -4.69 4.99 -4.81
N PHE A 132 -4.52 5.80 -5.86
CA PHE A 132 -5.56 6.73 -6.31
C PHE A 132 -6.84 6.00 -6.77
N ALA A 133 -6.70 4.94 -7.57
CA ALA A 133 -7.82 4.12 -8.00
C ALA A 133 -8.47 3.38 -6.81
N ILE A 134 -7.67 2.80 -5.92
CA ILE A 134 -8.15 2.12 -4.70
C ILE A 134 -8.97 3.08 -3.83
N LEU A 135 -8.43 4.26 -3.53
CA LEU A 135 -9.09 5.26 -2.70
C LEU A 135 -10.35 5.80 -3.37
N GLY A 136 -10.26 6.18 -4.64
CA GLY A 136 -11.39 6.73 -5.39
C GLY A 136 -12.55 5.74 -5.47
N ALA A 137 -12.24 4.47 -5.77
CA ALA A 137 -13.25 3.43 -5.83
C ALA A 137 -13.90 3.16 -4.46
N ARG A 138 -13.10 3.09 -3.39
CA ARG A 138 -13.61 2.94 -2.01
C ARG A 138 -14.51 4.10 -1.61
N LEU A 139 -14.09 5.34 -1.87
CA LEU A 139 -14.90 6.53 -1.56
C LEU A 139 -16.19 6.57 -2.37
N GLU A 140 -16.17 6.14 -3.63
CA GLU A 140 -17.39 6.08 -4.45
C GLU A 140 -18.40 5.08 -3.89
N ARG A 141 -17.93 3.89 -3.47
CA ARG A 141 -18.78 2.88 -2.83
C ARG A 141 -19.43 3.40 -1.54
N LEU A 142 -18.67 4.16 -0.75
CA LEU A 142 -19.13 4.67 0.55
C LEU A 142 -19.99 5.92 0.44
N ARG A 143 -19.64 6.82 -0.49
CA ARG A 143 -20.26 8.14 -0.67
C ARG A 143 -20.19 8.53 -2.15
N PRO A 144 -21.12 8.05 -3.00
CA PRO A 144 -21.10 8.33 -4.43
C PRO A 144 -20.98 9.83 -4.74
N ALA A 145 -20.00 10.21 -5.55
CA ALA A 145 -19.81 11.58 -6.01
C ALA A 145 -19.03 11.68 -7.33
N GLY A 146 -19.08 10.64 -8.17
CA GLY A 146 -18.50 10.66 -9.51
C GLY A 146 -17.00 10.37 -9.55
N ARG A 147 -16.47 9.54 -8.64
CA ARG A 147 -15.05 9.16 -8.62
C ARG A 147 -14.73 7.93 -9.46
N GLU A 148 -15.74 7.16 -9.88
CA GLU A 148 -15.60 5.92 -10.63
C GLU A 148 -14.78 6.13 -11.91
N GLU A 149 -15.11 7.15 -12.70
CA GLU A 149 -14.47 7.42 -14.01
C GLU A 149 -12.96 7.64 -13.89
N LEU A 150 -12.53 8.54 -13.00
CA LEU A 150 -11.10 8.79 -12.80
C LEU A 150 -10.38 7.61 -12.16
N SER A 151 -11.05 6.87 -11.27
CA SER A 151 -10.48 5.65 -10.66
C SER A 151 -10.24 4.56 -11.72
N ARG A 152 -11.20 4.39 -12.63
CA ARG A 152 -11.11 3.50 -13.79
C ARG A 152 -9.99 3.94 -14.73
N ALA A 153 -9.93 5.23 -15.07
CA ALA A 153 -8.90 5.78 -15.94
C ALA A 153 -7.47 5.59 -15.38
N ALA A 154 -7.27 5.77 -14.08
CA ALA A 154 -5.98 5.54 -13.43
C ALA A 154 -5.54 4.07 -13.51
N PHE A 155 -6.48 3.13 -13.29
CA PHE A 155 -6.20 1.71 -13.49
C PHE A 155 -5.90 1.38 -14.95
N ASP A 156 -6.71 1.87 -15.89
CA ASP A 156 -6.54 1.58 -17.32
C ASP A 156 -5.21 2.11 -17.83
N TRP A 157 -4.78 3.26 -17.33
CA TRP A 157 -3.44 3.76 -17.59
C TRP A 157 -2.36 2.77 -17.12
N MET A 158 -2.43 2.25 -15.89
CA MET A 158 -1.48 1.23 -15.42
C MET A 158 -1.56 -0.05 -16.27
N HIS A 159 -2.78 -0.52 -16.57
CA HIS A 159 -3.04 -1.73 -17.35
C HIS A 159 -2.44 -1.67 -18.75
N VAL A 160 -2.56 -0.52 -19.42
CA VAL A 160 -2.09 -0.32 -20.80
C VAL A 160 -0.62 0.07 -20.87
N ARG A 161 -0.11 0.83 -19.89
CA ARG A 161 1.22 1.45 -19.97
C ARG A 161 2.29 0.77 -19.15
N LEU A 162 1.92 0.21 -17.99
CA LEU A 162 2.88 -0.34 -17.03
C LEU A 162 2.81 -1.86 -16.92
N ARG A 163 1.64 -2.46 -17.16
CA ARG A 163 1.47 -3.90 -17.08
C ARG A 163 1.90 -4.58 -18.38
N ASP A 164 2.71 -5.62 -18.25
CA ASP A 164 2.98 -6.57 -19.32
C ASP A 164 1.79 -7.55 -19.46
N PRO A 165 1.17 -7.67 -20.65
CA PRO A 165 -0.05 -8.46 -20.81
C PRO A 165 0.17 -9.95 -20.65
N GLU A 166 1.35 -10.45 -21.02
CA GLU A 166 1.69 -11.89 -21.06
C GLU A 166 2.07 -12.42 -19.68
N SER A 167 3.02 -11.76 -19.01
CA SER A 167 3.48 -12.15 -17.68
C SER A 167 2.56 -11.63 -16.58
N GLY A 168 2.02 -10.42 -16.71
CA GLY A 168 1.36 -9.71 -15.62
C GLY A 168 2.30 -8.84 -14.78
N PHE A 169 3.58 -8.75 -15.14
CA PHE A 169 4.55 -7.83 -14.55
C PHE A 169 4.03 -6.39 -14.55
N VAL A 170 4.31 -5.62 -13.49
CA VAL A 170 3.96 -4.20 -13.38
C VAL A 170 5.23 -3.35 -13.22
N ALA A 171 5.54 -2.55 -14.25
CA ALA A 171 6.62 -1.57 -14.23
C ALA A 171 6.33 -0.42 -13.25
N ASP A 172 7.37 0.30 -12.86
CA ASP A 172 7.26 1.35 -11.84
C ASP A 172 6.63 2.63 -12.38
N GLY A 173 7.08 3.12 -13.54
CA GLY A 173 6.56 4.36 -14.10
C GLY A 173 7.09 4.72 -15.47
N ILE A 174 6.77 5.92 -15.91
CA ILE A 174 7.19 6.51 -17.19
C ILE A 174 7.60 7.95 -16.97
N GLY A 175 8.79 8.32 -17.46
CA GLY A 175 9.27 9.70 -17.51
C GLY A 175 10.00 10.20 -16.25
N ARG A 176 10.59 9.30 -15.44
CA ARG A 176 11.29 9.68 -14.19
C ARG A 176 12.46 10.62 -14.40
N GLU A 177 13.21 10.45 -15.48
CA GLU A 177 14.38 11.28 -15.84
C GLU A 177 14.02 12.36 -16.89
N GLY A 178 12.72 12.59 -17.11
CA GLY A 178 12.21 13.33 -18.25
C GLY A 178 12.04 12.42 -19.48
N GLY A 179 11.36 12.94 -20.51
CA GLY A 179 11.03 12.16 -21.71
C GLY A 179 9.98 11.08 -21.44
N SER A 180 10.04 9.97 -22.19
CA SER A 180 8.99 8.92 -22.20
C SER A 180 9.53 7.51 -21.89
N ALA A 181 10.72 7.40 -21.29
CA ALA A 181 11.30 6.12 -20.93
C ALA A 181 10.46 5.43 -19.83
N ARG A 182 10.28 4.11 -19.94
CA ARG A 182 9.63 3.28 -18.94
C ARG A 182 10.66 2.82 -17.90
N ASP A 183 10.34 2.95 -16.62
CA ASP A 183 11.14 2.46 -15.51
C ASP A 183 10.70 1.03 -15.17
N ASP A 184 11.43 0.03 -15.67
CA ASP A 184 11.13 -1.40 -15.47
C ASP A 184 11.58 -1.95 -14.10
N TRP A 185 11.53 -1.12 -13.07
CA TRP A 185 11.86 -1.54 -11.71
C TRP A 185 10.79 -2.48 -11.16
N ALA A 186 11.21 -3.69 -10.80
CA ALA A 186 10.34 -4.72 -10.26
C ALA A 186 10.22 -4.58 -8.73
N PHE A 187 9.16 -3.90 -8.29
CA PHE A 187 8.79 -3.82 -6.88
C PHE A 187 7.47 -4.52 -6.58
N SER A 188 7.43 -5.21 -5.45
CA SER A 188 6.29 -5.98 -4.98
C SER A 188 5.04 -5.12 -4.78
N TYR A 189 5.19 -3.92 -4.23
CA TYR A 189 4.05 -3.01 -4.03
C TYR A 189 3.43 -2.51 -5.34
N ASN A 190 4.18 -2.42 -6.46
CA ASN A 190 3.61 -2.03 -7.76
C ASN A 190 2.61 -3.08 -8.25
N HIS A 191 2.96 -4.36 -8.11
CA HIS A 191 2.05 -5.48 -8.35
C HIS A 191 0.88 -5.45 -7.36
N GLY A 192 1.18 -5.22 -6.07
CA GLY A 192 0.18 -5.11 -5.02
C GLY A 192 -0.89 -4.07 -5.30
N VAL A 193 -0.51 -2.83 -5.63
CA VAL A 193 -1.48 -1.76 -5.90
C VAL A 193 -2.25 -1.96 -7.20
N TYR A 194 -1.65 -2.62 -8.19
CA TYR A 194 -2.38 -3.01 -9.40
C TYR A 194 -3.48 -4.03 -9.06
N ILE A 195 -3.14 -5.09 -8.30
CA ILE A 195 -4.09 -6.08 -7.79
C ILE A 195 -5.19 -5.38 -6.97
N GLY A 196 -4.80 -4.55 -6.00
CA GLY A 196 -5.72 -3.82 -5.14
C GLY A 196 -6.67 -2.90 -5.93
N ALA A 197 -6.17 -2.21 -6.95
CA ALA A 197 -7.00 -1.37 -7.81
C ALA A 197 -7.98 -2.18 -8.66
N ALA A 198 -7.57 -3.33 -9.22
CA ALA A 198 -8.46 -4.23 -9.92
C ALA A 198 -9.61 -4.70 -9.01
N LEU A 199 -9.29 -5.13 -7.79
CA LEU A 199 -10.27 -5.59 -6.80
C LEU A 199 -11.21 -4.47 -6.35
N ALA A 200 -10.68 -3.27 -6.09
CA ALA A 200 -11.49 -2.13 -5.69
C ALA A 200 -12.52 -1.74 -6.78
N LEU A 201 -12.12 -1.81 -8.06
CA LEU A 201 -13.00 -1.55 -9.19
C LEU A 201 -14.00 -2.70 -9.41
N HIS A 202 -13.58 -3.96 -9.25
CA HIS A 202 -14.49 -5.11 -9.29
C HIS A 202 -15.60 -5.00 -8.23
N ARG A 203 -15.29 -4.52 -7.03
CA ARG A 203 -16.29 -4.29 -5.96
C ARG A 203 -17.26 -3.15 -6.26
N LEU A 204 -16.87 -2.18 -7.10
CA LEU A 204 -17.79 -1.15 -7.58
C LEU A 204 -18.69 -1.67 -8.70
N ARG A 205 -18.09 -2.37 -9.66
CA ARG A 205 -18.73 -2.92 -10.84
C ARG A 205 -18.13 -4.31 -11.10
N PRO A 206 -18.83 -5.39 -10.76
CA PRO A 206 -18.31 -6.74 -10.96
C PRO A 206 -17.88 -6.96 -12.42
N ASP A 207 -16.60 -7.26 -12.60
CA ASP A 207 -16.00 -7.63 -13.89
C ASP A 207 -14.99 -8.76 -13.65
N ALA A 208 -15.27 -9.94 -14.21
CA ALA A 208 -14.42 -11.12 -14.05
C ALA A 208 -13.04 -10.95 -14.71
N ARG A 209 -12.91 -10.06 -15.71
CA ARG A 209 -11.62 -9.78 -16.35
C ARG A 209 -10.66 -9.10 -15.39
N LEU A 210 -11.16 -8.24 -14.51
CA LEU A 210 -10.33 -7.61 -13.46
C LEU A 210 -9.72 -8.66 -12.52
N LEU A 211 -10.49 -9.69 -12.16
CA LEU A 211 -9.98 -10.80 -11.35
C LEU A 211 -8.94 -11.61 -12.12
N ALA A 212 -9.18 -11.93 -13.39
CA ALA A 212 -8.22 -12.64 -14.22
C ALA A 212 -6.88 -11.87 -14.36
N HIS A 213 -6.94 -10.55 -14.57
CA HIS A 213 -5.74 -9.71 -14.63
C HIS A 213 -5.02 -9.64 -13.29
N ALA A 214 -5.75 -9.53 -12.17
CA ALA A 214 -5.17 -9.54 -10.84
C ALA A 214 -4.49 -10.88 -10.53
N SER A 215 -5.11 -12.00 -10.89
CA SER A 215 -4.55 -13.35 -10.74
C SER A 215 -3.26 -13.53 -11.52
N LEU A 216 -3.21 -13.08 -12.78
CA LEU A 216 -1.99 -13.16 -13.60
C LEU A 216 -0.86 -12.27 -13.01
N THR A 217 -1.19 -11.07 -12.54
CA THR A 217 -0.21 -10.21 -11.86
C THR A 217 0.26 -10.77 -10.52
N ALA A 218 -0.61 -11.47 -9.77
CA ALA A 218 -0.21 -12.20 -8.57
C ALA A 218 0.72 -13.37 -8.91
N ASP A 219 0.50 -14.05 -10.04
CA ASP A 219 1.38 -15.12 -10.50
C ASP A 219 2.80 -14.63 -10.79
N ASP A 220 2.94 -13.55 -11.57
CA ASP A 220 4.24 -12.92 -11.84
C ASP A 220 4.91 -12.44 -10.56
N LEU A 221 4.16 -11.76 -9.67
CA LEU A 221 4.69 -11.28 -8.40
C LEU A 221 5.33 -12.41 -7.58
N LEU A 222 4.63 -13.54 -7.41
CA LEU A 222 5.14 -14.67 -6.62
C LEU A 222 6.32 -15.36 -7.32
N THR A 223 6.25 -15.54 -8.64
CA THR A 223 7.31 -16.19 -9.41
C THR A 223 8.58 -15.35 -9.47
N ARG A 224 8.44 -14.03 -9.70
CA ARG A 224 9.56 -13.11 -9.93
C ARG A 224 10.20 -12.65 -8.64
N LEU A 225 9.39 -12.31 -7.64
CA LEU A 225 9.86 -11.63 -6.43
C LEU A 225 9.79 -12.51 -5.19
N ALA A 226 9.27 -13.73 -5.25
CA ALA A 226 9.28 -14.66 -4.12
C ALA A 226 9.73 -16.10 -4.45
N PRO A 227 10.82 -16.29 -5.22
CA PRO A 227 11.26 -17.63 -5.64
C PRO A 227 11.63 -18.53 -4.45
N ASP A 228 12.08 -17.93 -3.34
CA ASP A 228 12.54 -18.62 -2.14
C ASP A 228 11.41 -18.80 -1.10
N GLY A 229 10.16 -18.52 -1.45
CA GLY A 229 9.01 -18.61 -0.53
C GLY A 229 8.86 -17.42 0.44
N VAL A 230 9.70 -16.40 0.32
CA VAL A 230 9.56 -15.06 0.91
C VAL A 230 9.88 -14.03 -0.16
N PHE A 231 9.41 -12.79 -0.03
CA PHE A 231 9.83 -11.75 -0.97
C PHE A 231 11.35 -11.50 -0.90
N VAL A 232 11.95 -11.27 -2.07
CA VAL A 232 13.35 -10.84 -2.20
C VAL A 232 13.59 -9.52 -1.47
N ASP A 233 14.85 -9.31 -1.08
CA ASP A 233 15.27 -8.05 -0.47
C ASP A 233 15.11 -6.90 -1.49
N GLN A 234 14.23 -5.96 -1.17
CA GLN A 234 13.94 -4.77 -1.97
C GLN A 234 14.59 -3.51 -1.39
N GLY A 235 15.58 -3.70 -0.51
CA GLY A 235 16.35 -2.64 0.12
C GLY A 235 15.82 -2.22 1.50
N SER A 236 16.49 -1.21 2.05
CA SER A 236 16.12 -0.57 3.32
C SER A 236 15.30 0.71 3.08
N GLY A 237 14.87 1.38 4.15
CA GLY A 237 14.01 2.56 4.03
C GLY A 237 12.66 2.18 3.42
N ASP A 238 12.25 2.85 2.35
CA ASP A 238 10.97 2.64 1.68
C ASP A 238 10.79 1.18 1.20
N GLY A 239 11.85 0.59 0.64
CA GLY A 239 11.82 -0.75 0.05
C GLY A 239 11.38 -1.85 1.01
N ALA A 240 11.66 -1.67 2.30
CA ALA A 240 11.30 -2.64 3.34
C ALA A 240 9.79 -2.70 3.62
N LEU A 241 9.01 -1.70 3.20
CA LEU A 241 7.55 -1.68 3.35
C LEU A 241 6.83 -2.35 2.17
N PHE A 242 7.50 -2.47 1.01
CA PHE A 242 6.85 -2.84 -0.25
C PHE A 242 6.18 -4.22 -0.18
N GLY A 243 6.86 -5.19 0.42
CA GLY A 243 6.32 -6.55 0.58
C GLY A 243 5.02 -6.55 1.39
N GLY A 244 4.96 -5.80 2.50
CA GLY A 244 3.75 -5.74 3.34
C GLY A 244 2.52 -5.18 2.63
N ILE A 245 2.71 -4.21 1.74
CA ILE A 245 1.63 -3.68 0.88
C ILE A 245 1.16 -4.76 -0.10
N ALA A 246 2.10 -5.51 -0.69
CA ALA A 246 1.78 -6.61 -1.57
C ALA A 246 1.00 -7.73 -0.85
N TYR A 247 1.41 -8.12 0.37
CA TYR A 247 0.70 -9.11 1.19
C TYR A 247 -0.76 -8.74 1.40
N ARG A 248 -1.05 -7.48 1.75
CA ARG A 248 -2.43 -7.01 1.93
C ARG A 248 -3.30 -7.30 0.71
N HIS A 249 -2.79 -6.97 -0.49
CA HIS A 249 -3.57 -7.13 -1.71
C HIS A 249 -3.60 -8.57 -2.25
N LEU A 250 -2.57 -9.37 -1.96
CA LEU A 250 -2.57 -10.80 -2.23
C LEU A 250 -3.64 -11.52 -1.39
N VAL A 251 -3.69 -11.24 -0.09
CA VAL A 251 -4.74 -11.79 0.79
C VAL A 251 -6.12 -11.33 0.33
N ASP A 252 -6.27 -10.04 0.00
CA ASP A 252 -7.54 -9.49 -0.51
C ASP A 252 -8.00 -10.21 -1.80
N LEU A 253 -7.06 -10.57 -2.69
CA LEU A 253 -7.34 -11.36 -3.88
C LEU A 253 -7.75 -12.79 -3.51
N ALA A 254 -7.00 -13.47 -2.66
CA ALA A 254 -7.28 -14.86 -2.26
C ALA A 254 -8.63 -15.02 -1.54
N SER A 255 -9.13 -13.95 -0.93
CA SER A 255 -10.43 -13.90 -0.23
C SER A 255 -11.58 -13.38 -1.09
N THR A 256 -11.33 -12.94 -2.34
CA THR A 256 -12.37 -12.41 -3.23
C THR A 256 -13.11 -13.53 -3.97
N GLU A 257 -14.44 -13.52 -3.91
CA GLU A 257 -15.30 -14.45 -4.65
C GLU A 257 -15.06 -14.33 -6.18
N GLY A 258 -15.06 -15.47 -6.87
CA GLY A 258 -14.82 -15.53 -8.32
C GLY A 258 -13.34 -15.67 -8.71
N VAL A 259 -12.41 -15.63 -7.76
CA VAL A 259 -11.01 -15.99 -8.00
C VAL A 259 -10.88 -17.51 -8.15
N VAL A 260 -10.08 -17.93 -9.13
CA VAL A 260 -9.81 -19.35 -9.42
C VAL A 260 -9.22 -20.03 -8.18
N PRO A 261 -9.78 -21.17 -7.71
CA PRO A 261 -9.37 -21.83 -6.48
C PRO A 261 -7.86 -22.11 -6.37
N GLU A 262 -7.24 -22.54 -7.47
CA GLU A 262 -5.81 -22.84 -7.54
C GLU A 262 -4.95 -21.58 -7.32
N THR A 263 -5.40 -20.43 -7.85
CA THR A 263 -4.72 -19.15 -7.63
C THR A 263 -4.85 -18.73 -6.17
N ALA A 264 -6.06 -18.79 -5.61
CA ALA A 264 -6.30 -18.45 -4.21
C ALA A 264 -5.46 -19.34 -3.28
N GLU A 265 -5.42 -20.66 -3.54
CA GLU A 265 -4.66 -21.60 -2.72
C GLU A 265 -3.15 -21.41 -2.83
N ARG A 266 -2.63 -21.09 -4.01
CA ARG A 266 -1.21 -20.72 -4.15
C ARG A 266 -0.85 -19.49 -3.32
N ILE A 267 -1.71 -18.46 -3.34
CA ILE A 267 -1.51 -17.27 -2.53
C ILE A 267 -1.57 -17.60 -1.04
N ARG A 268 -2.59 -18.36 -0.57
CA ARG A 268 -2.71 -18.77 0.83
C ARG A 268 -1.46 -19.51 1.32
N ARG A 269 -0.98 -20.49 0.55
CA ARG A 269 0.25 -21.24 0.89
C ARG A 269 1.48 -20.33 0.98
N PHE A 270 1.64 -19.41 0.04
CA PHE A 270 2.73 -18.43 0.10
C PHE A 270 2.63 -17.54 1.33
N VAL A 271 1.45 -16.97 1.59
CA VAL A 271 1.22 -16.08 2.74
C VAL A 271 1.51 -16.80 4.05
N ALA A 272 0.93 -17.98 4.28
CA ALA A 272 1.16 -18.77 5.49
C ALA A 272 2.65 -19.12 5.66
N GLY A 273 3.29 -19.72 4.63
CA GLY A 273 4.68 -20.17 4.73
C GLY A 273 5.68 -19.02 4.91
N SER A 274 5.43 -17.87 4.29
CA SER A 274 6.29 -16.69 4.41
C SER A 274 6.14 -15.99 5.76
N VAL A 275 4.92 -15.91 6.31
CA VAL A 275 4.67 -15.35 7.65
C VAL A 275 5.21 -16.27 8.74
N ASP A 276 5.07 -17.60 8.59
CA ASP A 276 5.72 -18.57 9.49
C ASP A 276 7.24 -18.40 9.50
N THR A 277 7.82 -18.15 8.32
CA THR A 277 9.26 -17.92 8.18
C THR A 277 9.68 -16.62 8.87
N LEU A 278 8.94 -15.53 8.68
CA LEU A 278 9.13 -14.26 9.39
C LEU A 278 9.14 -14.46 10.91
N TRP A 279 8.12 -15.13 11.47
CA TRP A 279 8.05 -15.37 12.90
C TRP A 279 9.22 -16.20 13.41
N ARG A 280 9.55 -17.30 12.72
CA ARG A 280 10.68 -18.18 13.09
C ARG A 280 12.03 -17.45 13.11
N THR A 281 12.26 -16.50 12.20
CA THR A 281 13.57 -15.82 12.07
C THR A 281 13.68 -14.53 12.87
N SER A 282 12.56 -13.84 13.09
CA SER A 282 12.52 -12.44 13.56
C SER A 282 11.89 -12.24 14.93
N GLU A 283 11.25 -13.26 15.51
CA GLU A 283 10.72 -13.23 16.87
C GLU A 283 11.86 -13.20 17.91
N ARG A 284 11.80 -12.26 18.86
CA ARG A 284 12.72 -12.12 19.98
C ARG A 284 11.95 -11.84 21.28
N ARG A 285 11.93 -12.81 22.21
CA ARG A 285 11.33 -12.68 23.56
C ARG A 285 9.86 -12.25 23.56
N GLY A 286 9.05 -12.87 22.72
CA GLY A 286 7.63 -12.58 22.49
C GLY A 286 7.35 -11.39 21.59
N VAL A 287 8.37 -10.79 20.94
CA VAL A 287 8.20 -9.58 20.12
C VAL A 287 8.80 -9.80 18.74
N LEU A 288 8.00 -9.50 17.71
CA LEU A 288 8.47 -9.51 16.33
C LEU A 288 9.35 -8.28 16.06
N LEU A 289 10.60 -8.49 15.64
CA LEU A 289 11.49 -7.44 15.15
C LEU A 289 11.91 -7.75 13.72
N ALA A 290 11.25 -7.13 12.74
CA ALA A 290 11.43 -7.50 11.34
C ALA A 290 12.57 -6.73 10.65
N GLY A 291 13.22 -7.41 9.70
CA GLY A 291 14.12 -6.82 8.71
C GLY A 291 13.48 -6.74 7.31
N PRO A 292 14.20 -6.21 6.32
CA PRO A 292 13.71 -6.11 4.94
C PRO A 292 13.57 -7.47 4.23
N ARG A 293 14.18 -8.54 4.76
CA ARG A 293 14.09 -9.92 4.27
C ARG A 293 13.71 -10.84 5.44
N TRP A 294 12.84 -11.81 5.22
CA TRP A 294 12.18 -12.57 6.31
C TRP A 294 12.73 -13.96 6.58
N ASP A 295 13.58 -14.51 5.71
CA ASP A 295 14.30 -15.76 5.91
C ASP A 295 15.66 -15.56 6.62
N ALA A 296 15.93 -14.35 7.09
CA ALA A 296 17.15 -14.00 7.83
C ALA A 296 16.80 -13.17 9.08
N PRO A 297 17.61 -13.25 10.15
CA PRO A 297 17.50 -12.35 11.28
C PRO A 297 17.53 -10.86 10.88
N PRO A 298 16.81 -9.98 11.59
CA PRO A 298 16.84 -8.54 11.31
C PRO A 298 18.25 -7.99 11.45
N ARG A 299 18.67 -7.17 10.49
CA ARG A 299 19.88 -6.35 10.60
C ARG A 299 19.53 -5.03 11.29
N LEU A 300 20.37 -4.62 12.24
CA LEU A 300 20.20 -3.33 12.92
C LEU A 300 20.93 -2.21 12.17
N PRO A 301 20.38 -0.98 12.12
CA PRO A 301 19.07 -0.61 12.68
C PRO A 301 17.90 -1.17 11.84
N ALA A 302 16.90 -1.75 12.53
CA ALA A 302 15.65 -2.17 11.92
C ALA A 302 14.75 -0.94 11.75
N THR A 303 14.22 -0.70 10.55
CA THR A 303 13.43 0.49 10.23
C THR A 303 11.95 0.29 10.57
N LEU A 304 11.25 1.39 10.83
CA LEU A 304 9.80 1.38 11.03
C LEU A 304 9.08 0.80 9.80
N SER A 305 9.55 1.08 8.58
CA SER A 305 9.02 0.51 7.34
C SER A 305 9.06 -1.02 7.32
N ALA A 306 10.19 -1.64 7.69
CA ALA A 306 10.31 -3.10 7.75
C ALA A 306 9.32 -3.69 8.77
N GLN A 307 9.24 -3.06 9.94
CA GLN A 307 8.33 -3.47 11.00
C GLN A 307 6.86 -3.36 10.58
N LEU A 308 6.48 -2.26 9.94
CA LEU A 308 5.14 -2.07 9.42
C LEU A 308 4.82 -3.11 8.34
N GLY A 309 5.75 -3.39 7.43
CA GLY A 309 5.56 -4.41 6.40
C GLY A 309 5.21 -5.78 6.98
N ALA A 310 5.96 -6.19 8.01
CA ALA A 310 5.73 -7.42 8.76
C ALA A 310 4.39 -7.45 9.52
N VAL A 311 4.00 -6.33 10.14
CA VAL A 311 2.71 -6.23 10.85
C VAL A 311 1.54 -6.32 9.86
N LEU A 312 1.58 -5.57 8.75
CA LEU A 312 0.53 -5.60 7.73
C LEU A 312 0.34 -7.02 7.17
N ALA A 313 1.43 -7.74 6.92
CA ALA A 313 1.37 -9.10 6.41
C ALA A 313 0.86 -10.10 7.44
N THR A 314 1.26 -9.97 8.70
CA THR A 314 0.78 -10.84 9.78
C THR A 314 -0.71 -10.63 10.02
N GLU A 315 -1.17 -9.38 10.07
CA GLU A 315 -2.59 -9.05 10.21
C GLU A 315 -3.40 -9.55 9.01
N ALA A 316 -2.88 -9.42 7.78
CA ALA A 316 -3.54 -9.95 6.60
C ALA A 316 -3.62 -11.48 6.63
N ALA A 317 -2.52 -12.17 6.99
CA ALA A 317 -2.50 -13.64 7.11
C ALA A 317 -3.52 -14.16 8.12
N ALA A 318 -3.70 -13.47 9.25
CA ALA A 318 -4.70 -13.83 10.27
C ALA A 318 -6.16 -13.78 9.79
N THR A 319 -6.44 -13.18 8.62
CA THR A 319 -7.79 -13.20 8.01
C THR A 319 -8.04 -14.40 7.11
N LEU A 320 -7.01 -15.22 6.85
CA LEU A 320 -7.12 -16.45 6.07
C LEU A 320 -7.36 -17.70 6.93
N GLU A 321 -7.25 -17.57 8.25
CA GLU A 321 -7.56 -18.58 9.27
C GLU A 321 -9.06 -18.61 9.59
#